data_AF-A0A939VZ97-F1
#
_entry.id   AF-A0A939VZ97-F1
#
_cell.length_a   1.000
_cell.length_b   1.000
_cell.length_c   1.000
_cell.angle_alpha   90.00
_cell.angle_beta   90.00
_cell.angle_gamma   90.00
#
_symmetry.space_group_name_H-M   'P 1'
#
loop_
_entity.id
_entity.type
_entity.pdbx_description
1 polymer ?
#
loop_
_entity_poly.entity_id
_entity_poly.type
_entity_poly.pdbx_seq_one_letter_code
_entity_poly.pdbx_strand_id
1 'polypeptide(L)' 'MKPEFVNYLQPESILLLEGKTKKEVLEEIITYATTRCTLDDIQLREAIWKREKMMTTGIGNSLALPHIRVAG' A
#
# COMPACT_ATOMS: atom_id res chain seq x y z
N MET A 1 21.89 -15.46 -0.62
CA MET A 1 21.83 -14.37 0.37
C MET A 1 20.37 -14.14 0.67
N LYS A 2 19.91 -14.33 1.91
CA LYS A 2 18.51 -14.02 2.25
C LYS A 2 18.38 -12.50 2.21
N PRO A 3 17.50 -11.91 1.39
CA PRO A 3 17.26 -10.47 1.47
C PRO A 3 16.74 -10.19 2.88
N GLU A 4 17.48 -9.37 3.62
CA GLU A 4 17.05 -8.93 4.94
C GLU A 4 15.90 -7.94 4.73
N PHE A 5 14.70 -8.36 5.10
CA PHE A 5 13.46 -7.58 4.92
C PHE A 5 13.56 -6.17 5.52
N VAL A 6 14.35 -6.02 6.59
CA VAL A 6 14.66 -4.75 7.24
C VAL A 6 15.30 -3.71 6.30
N ASN A 7 15.93 -4.14 5.20
CA ASN A 7 16.46 -3.21 4.20
C ASN A 7 15.38 -2.49 3.40
N TYR A 8 14.15 -3.02 3.40
CA TYR A 8 13.01 -2.49 2.64
C TYR A 8 11.94 -1.86 3.54
N LEU A 9 12.07 -1.97 4.86
CA LEU A 9 11.13 -1.42 5.83
C LEU A 9 11.80 -0.35 6.68
N GLN A 10 11.36 0.90 6.51
CA GLN A 10 11.78 2.01 7.37
C GLN A 10 10.86 2.09 8.60
N PRO A 11 11.36 2.38 9.81
CA PRO A 11 10.54 2.47 11.02
C PRO A 11 9.35 3.43 10.89
N GLU A 12 9.52 4.54 10.17
CA GLU A 12 8.47 5.53 9.97
C GLU A 12 7.33 5.03 9.07
N SER A 13 7.56 3.94 8.33
CA SER A 13 6.55 3.27 7.49
C SER A 13 5.73 2.23 8.25
N ILE A 14 5.91 2.11 9.57
CA ILE A 14 5.09 1.29 10.46
C ILE A 14 4.02 2.20 11.06
N LEU A 15 2.77 2.00 10.64
CA LEU A 15 1.65 2.87 11.00
C LEU A 15 0.60 2.08 11.79
N LEU A 16 0.01 2.75 12.77
CA LEU A 16 -1.27 2.35 13.36
C LEU A 16 -2.36 3.19 12.69
N LEU A 17 -3.36 2.52 12.13
CA LEU A 17 -4.41 3.15 11.31
C LEU A 17 -5.73 3.14 12.08
N GLU A 18 -6.56 4.16 11.86
CA GLU A 18 -7.83 4.36 12.58
C GLU A 18 -9.05 3.94 11.77
N GLY A 19 -8.89 3.71 10.47
CA GLY A 19 -9.94 3.33 9.55
C GLY A 19 -10.66 2.06 9.96
N LYS A 20 -11.99 2.07 9.81
CA LYS A 20 -12.89 0.97 10.20
C LYS A 20 -13.40 0.20 9.00
N THR A 21 -13.28 0.78 7.81
CA THR A 21 -13.61 0.14 6.54
C THR A 21 -12.36 -0.07 5.70
N LYS A 22 -12.42 -1.05 4.79
CA LYS A 22 -11.37 -1.28 3.79
C LYS A 22 -10.98 -0.01 3.04
N LYS A 23 -11.96 0.85 2.74
CA LYS A 23 -11.72 2.11 2.03
C LYS A 23 -10.94 3.10 2.88
N GLU A 24 -11.37 3.32 4.12
CA GLU A 24 -10.68 4.23 5.04
C GLU A 24 -9.23 3.79 5.27
N VAL A 25 -9.02 2.51 5.60
CA VAL A 25 -7.68 1.96 5.84
C VAL A 25 -6.79 2.08 4.61
N LEU A 26 -7.31 1.75 3.41
CA LEU A 26 -6.54 1.91 2.18
C LEU A 26 -6.23 3.37 1.88
N GLU A 27 -7.15 4.30 2.11
CA GLU A 27 -6.90 5.73 1.92
C GLU A 27 -5.80 6.26 2.85
N GLU A 28 -5.73 5.80 4.10
CA GLU A 28 -4.62 6.14 5.01
C GLU A 28 -3.28 5.59 4.50
N ILE A 29 -3.24 4.33 4.07
CA ILE A 29 -2.04 3.71 3.49
C ILE A 29 -1.59 4.46 2.24
N ILE A 30 -2.53 4.78 1.32
CA ILE A 30 -2.25 5.48 0.07
C ILE A 30 -1.72 6.89 0.38
N THR A 31 -2.35 7.59 1.30
CA THR A 31 -1.92 8.94 1.71
C THR A 31 -0.51 8.94 2.27
N TYR A 32 -0.12 7.93 3.04
CA TYR A 32 1.28 7.80 3.46
C TYR A 32 2.20 7.44 2.27
N ALA A 33 1.80 6.49 1.42
CA ALA A 33 2.59 6.04 0.28
C ALA A 33 2.90 7.17 -0.71
N THR A 34 1.98 8.12 -0.91
CA THR A 34 2.19 9.25 -1.84
C THR A 34 3.28 10.21 -1.34
N THR A 35 3.55 10.26 -0.03
CA THR A 35 4.69 11.02 0.52
C THR A 35 6.05 10.39 0.24
N ARG A 36 6.08 9.11 -0.16
CA ARG A 36 7.30 8.31 -0.36
C ARG A 36 7.51 7.88 -1.82
N CYS A 37 6.51 8.06 -2.67
CA CYS A 37 6.56 7.68 -4.07
C CYS A 37 6.95 8.86 -4.95
N THR A 38 7.67 8.60 -6.03
CA THR A 38 8.01 9.63 -7.04
C THR A 38 6.92 9.81 -8.10
N LEU A 39 5.88 8.97 -8.08
CA LEU A 39 4.73 9.10 -8.98
C LEU A 39 3.82 10.23 -8.52
N ASP A 40 3.09 10.80 -9.48
CA ASP A 40 2.00 11.74 -9.22
C ASP A 40 0.92 11.12 -8.31
N ASP A 41 0.40 11.90 -7.36
CA ASP A 41 -0.56 11.45 -6.35
C ASP A 41 -1.86 10.89 -6.97
N ILE A 42 -2.39 11.56 -7.99
CA ILE A 42 -3.62 11.14 -8.67
C ILE A 42 -3.37 9.82 -9.39
N GLN A 43 -2.28 9.73 -10.16
CA GLN A 43 -1.92 8.50 -10.87
C GLN A 43 -1.71 7.31 -9.91
N LEU A 44 -1.04 7.55 -8.77
CA LEU A 44 -0.79 6.54 -7.77
C LEU A 44 -2.09 6.03 -7.14
N ARG A 45 -2.98 6.94 -6.73
CA ARG A 45 -4.32 6.63 -6.19
C ARG A 45 -5.14 5.81 -7.18
N GLU A 46 -5.20 6.25 -8.43
CA GLU A 46 -5.93 5.55 -9.49
C GLU A 46 -5.38 4.14 -9.72
N ALA A 47 -4.05 3.97 -9.78
CA ALA A 47 -3.41 2.68 -9.97
C ALA A 47 -3.74 1.71 -8.82
N ILE A 48 -3.68 2.18 -7.57
CA ILE A 48 -3.97 1.37 -6.38
C ILE A 48 -5.42 0.91 -6.39
N TRP A 49 -6.36 1.83 -6.62
CA TRP A 49 -7.77 1.48 -6.69
C TRP A 49 -8.11 0.58 -7.88
N LYS A 50 -7.47 0.80 -9.03
CA LYS A 50 -7.61 -0.09 -10.19
C LYS A 50 -7.19 -1.51 -9.83
N ARG A 51 -6.07 -1.69 -9.12
CA ARG A 51 -5.59 -3.00 -8.68
C ARG A 51 -6.51 -3.65 -7.65
N GLU A 52 -6.97 -2.89 -6.67
CA GLU A 52 -7.83 -3.43 -5.62
C GLU A 52 -9.23 -3.83 -6.13
N LYS A 53 -9.75 -3.13 -7.14
CA LYS A 53 -11.04 -3.44 -7.79
C LYS A 53 -11.00 -4.72 -8.63
N MET A 54 -9.85 -5.08 -9.20
CA MET A 54 -9.73 -6.32 -10.00
C MET A 54 -9.93 -7.57 -9.13
N MET A 55 -9.32 -7.58 -7.94
CA MET A 55 -9.44 -8.64 -6.96
C MET A 55 -8.90 -8.13 -5.62
N THR A 56 -9.48 -8.59 -4.52
CA THR A 56 -8.94 -8.33 -3.18
C THR A 56 -7.45 -8.65 -3.11
N THR A 57 -6.67 -7.80 -2.45
CA THR A 57 -5.26 -8.07 -2.10
C THR A 57 -5.12 -8.80 -0.76
N GLY A 58 -6.24 -9.16 -0.13
CA GLY A 58 -6.29 -10.03 1.03
C GLY A 58 -5.85 -11.45 0.70
N ILE A 59 -4.93 -12.00 1.50
CA ILE A 59 -4.38 -13.35 1.33
C ILE A 59 -4.94 -14.35 2.35
N GLY A 60 -5.93 -13.94 3.15
CA GLY A 60 -6.51 -14.73 4.23
C GLY A 60 -5.84 -14.44 5.58
N ASN A 61 -6.34 -15.07 6.65
CA ASN A 61 -5.81 -14.93 8.02
C ASN A 61 -5.68 -13.47 8.49
N SER A 62 -6.61 -12.61 8.08
CA SER A 62 -6.60 -11.18 8.38
C SER A 62 -5.35 -10.43 7.86
N LEU A 63 -4.68 -10.96 6.82
CA LEU A 63 -3.54 -10.35 6.15
C LEU A 63 -3.90 -9.91 4.74
N ALA A 64 -3.28 -8.81 4.31
CA ALA A 64 -3.36 -8.29 2.95
C ALA A 64 -2.01 -7.77 2.51
N LEU A 65 -1.77 -7.79 1.20
CA LEU A 65 -0.58 -7.22 0.57
C LEU A 65 -1.00 -6.23 -0.52
N PRO A 66 -1.47 -5.01 -0.18
CA PRO A 66 -1.81 -4.00 -1.17
C PRO A 66 -0.55 -3.60 -1.95
N HIS A 67 -0.58 -3.74 -3.27
CA HIS A 67 0.54 -3.42 -4.14
C HIS A 67 0.03 -2.97 -5.51
N ILE A 68 0.88 -2.30 -6.28
CA ILE A 68 0.66 -2.00 -7.69
C ILE A 68 1.91 -2.29 -8.48
N ARG A 69 1.76 -2.38 -9.81
CA ARG A 69 2.89 -2.32 -10.73
C ARG A 69 3.05 -0.88 -11.21
N VAL A 70 4.26 -0.37 -11.08
CA VAL A 70 4.67 0.92 -11.64
C VAL A 70 5.57 0.65 -12.84
N ALA A 71 5.51 1.51 -13.86
CA ALA A 71 6.49 1.48 -14.93
C ALA A 71 7.83 1.95 -14.33
N GLY A 72 8.87 1.13 -14.47
CA GLY A 72 10.23 1.41 -14.02
C GLY A 72 11.15 1.53 -15.21
#